data_AF-A0A9P8NHR4-F1
#
_entry.id   AF-A0A9P8NHR4-F1
#
_cell.length_a   1.000
_cell.length_b   1.000
_cell.length_c   1.000
_cell.angle_alpha   90.00
_cell.angle_beta   90.00
_cell.angle_gamma   90.00
#
_symmetry.space_group_name_H-M   'P 1'
#
loop_
_entity.id
_entity.type
_entity.pdbx_description
1 polymer ?
#
loop_
_entity_poly.entity_id
_entity_poly.type
_entity_poly.pdbx_seq_one_letter_code
_entity_poly.pdbx_strand_id
1 'polypeptide(L)'
;MPSRGSKQISNKLRKRFECRQFTRSLGEKATVLRLLLVATHRLESPYTCRRGNIATKTPKVRGLRTIKKEILKLIDTYVQKADDLEMVNANMVPPLLEAVLVDYNRNVPDAREAEVLNVMTTIVHKLHSLMEDKVPLIMESVFECTLEMINKDFHEYPEHRVQFFKLLQAINLYCFPALLKLDATQFKFVIDSCMWASKHDNREVENTGLTMCLELMNNMAETDTQTSSIFFRQFFIPILQDVFFVLTDSDHKAGFKSQAMLLSRMFYFIESGKVQEPIYSPEQAPLGTSNKDFLQEYVANLLQNAFKNLQEIQIKQFVVGLFTFNDDFNKFKTHLRDFLISLKEFAGDNAELYAEEREQALRDAQAAERDRAMRVGGLLKPSEMDQEDEL
;
A
#
# COMPACT_ATOMS: atom_id res chain seq x y z
N MET A 1 -42.36 8.12 -29.34
CA MET A 1 -41.07 8.78 -29.00
C MET A 1 -40.23 7.80 -28.19
N PRO A 2 -38.94 7.58 -28.50
CA PRO A 2 -38.13 6.66 -27.70
C PRO A 2 -37.99 7.23 -26.28
N SER A 3 -38.30 6.41 -25.28
CA SER A 3 -38.24 6.79 -23.85
C SER A 3 -36.82 7.24 -23.49
N ARG A 4 -36.68 8.21 -22.57
CA ARG A 4 -35.36 8.75 -22.19
C ARG A 4 -34.35 7.66 -21.79
N GLY A 5 -34.80 6.56 -21.18
CA GLY A 5 -33.96 5.39 -20.85
C GLY A 5 -33.35 4.68 -22.07
N SER A 6 -34.06 4.60 -23.20
CA SER A 6 -33.53 3.97 -24.43
C SER A 6 -32.38 4.76 -25.06
N LYS A 7 -32.35 6.09 -24.92
CA LYS A 7 -31.24 6.93 -25.39
C LYS A 7 -30.01 6.85 -24.46
N GLN A 8 -30.21 6.72 -23.15
CA GLN A 8 -29.11 6.55 -22.19
C GLN A 8 -28.42 5.19 -22.36
N ILE A 9 -29.18 4.10 -22.50
CA ILE A 9 -28.64 2.74 -22.75
C ILE A 9 -27.85 2.72 -24.07
N SER A 10 -28.36 3.35 -25.14
CA SER A 10 -27.67 3.47 -26.42
C SER A 10 -26.35 4.25 -26.32
N ASN A 11 -26.29 5.32 -25.52
CA ASN A 11 -25.07 6.09 -25.31
C ASN A 11 -24.05 5.33 -24.44
N LYS A 12 -24.50 4.57 -23.44
CA LYS A 12 -23.64 3.74 -22.58
C LYS A 12 -23.00 2.59 -23.37
N LEU A 13 -23.79 1.92 -24.22
CA LEU A 13 -23.30 0.89 -25.16
C LEU A 13 -22.33 1.47 -26.18
N ARG A 14 -22.62 2.67 -26.73
CA ARG A 14 -21.72 3.34 -27.67
C ARG A 14 -20.38 3.72 -27.03
N LYS A 15 -20.38 4.27 -25.82
CA LYS A 15 -19.15 4.59 -25.07
C LYS A 15 -18.33 3.33 -24.76
N ARG A 16 -18.97 2.22 -24.37
CA ARG A 16 -18.29 0.93 -24.16
C ARG A 16 -17.69 0.40 -25.48
N PHE A 17 -18.39 0.55 -26.60
CA PHE A 17 -17.91 0.13 -27.91
C PHE A 17 -16.72 0.99 -28.40
N GLU A 18 -16.81 2.31 -28.26
CA GLU A 18 -15.72 3.25 -28.60
C GLU A 18 -14.48 3.00 -27.71
N CYS A 19 -14.67 2.73 -26.42
CA CYS A 19 -13.58 2.34 -25.51
C CYS A 19 -12.90 1.05 -25.96
N ARG A 20 -13.69 0.03 -26.35
CA ARG A 20 -13.17 -1.25 -26.86
C ARG A 20 -12.43 -1.13 -28.20
N GLN A 21 -12.86 -0.21 -29.07
CA GLN A 21 -12.14 0.06 -30.31
C GLN A 21 -10.83 0.80 -30.06
N PHE A 22 -10.83 1.75 -29.13
CA PHE A 22 -9.61 2.45 -28.71
C PHE A 22 -8.61 1.48 -28.07
N THR A 23 -9.06 0.58 -27.19
CA THR A 23 -8.17 -0.41 -26.57
C THR A 23 -7.59 -1.39 -27.61
N ARG A 24 -8.38 -1.86 -28.56
CA ARG A 24 -7.83 -2.69 -29.65
C ARG A 24 -6.78 -1.94 -30.49
N SER A 25 -7.05 -0.68 -30.85
CA SER A 25 -6.12 0.11 -31.67
C SER A 25 -4.82 0.48 -30.96
N LEU A 26 -4.83 0.70 -29.64
CA LEU A 26 -3.61 1.01 -28.90
C LEU A 26 -2.75 -0.24 -28.64
N GLY A 27 -3.37 -1.41 -28.44
CA GLY A 27 -2.66 -2.68 -28.31
C GLY A 27 -1.79 -2.99 -29.53
N GLU A 28 -2.33 -2.76 -30.74
CA GLU A 28 -1.58 -2.84 -32.00
C GLU A 28 -0.43 -1.82 -32.11
N LYS A 29 -0.49 -0.73 -31.32
CA LYS A 29 0.50 0.36 -31.30
C LYS A 29 1.49 0.25 -30.14
N ALA A 30 1.48 -0.84 -29.37
CA ALA A 30 2.43 -1.05 -28.26
C ALA A 30 3.90 -0.93 -28.73
N THR A 31 4.20 -1.40 -29.95
CA THR A 31 5.52 -1.24 -30.57
C THR A 31 5.89 0.23 -30.78
N VAL A 32 4.94 1.08 -31.17
CA VAL A 32 5.17 2.52 -31.35
C VAL A 32 5.46 3.20 -30.03
N LEU A 33 4.71 2.86 -28.97
CA LEU A 33 4.94 3.39 -27.63
C LEU A 33 6.31 2.97 -27.09
N ARG A 34 6.70 1.70 -27.27
CA ARG A 34 8.06 1.22 -26.98
C ARG A 34 9.11 2.04 -27.72
N LEU A 35 8.94 2.25 -29.03
CA LEU A 35 9.90 3.01 -29.84
C LEU A 35 10.02 4.46 -29.38
N LEU A 36 8.92 5.10 -28.99
CA LEU A 36 8.94 6.46 -28.45
C LEU A 36 9.67 6.52 -27.10
N LEU A 37 9.42 5.58 -26.18
CA LEU A 37 10.15 5.50 -24.92
C LEU A 37 11.65 5.32 -25.15
N VAL A 38 12.05 4.39 -26.01
CA VAL A 38 13.46 4.17 -26.38
C VAL A 38 14.07 5.40 -27.05
N ALA A 39 13.32 6.10 -27.91
CA ALA A 39 13.78 7.32 -28.56
C ALA A 39 14.01 8.45 -27.54
N THR A 40 13.09 8.66 -26.58
CA THR A 40 13.27 9.66 -25.52
C THR A 40 14.52 9.37 -24.69
N HIS A 41 14.73 8.11 -24.29
CA HIS A 41 15.94 7.69 -23.59
C HIS A 41 17.21 7.98 -24.40
N ARG A 42 17.26 7.57 -25.67
CA ARG A 42 18.44 7.79 -26.54
C ARG A 42 18.77 9.27 -26.72
N LEU A 43 17.77 10.14 -26.67
CA LEU A 43 17.95 11.59 -26.76
C LEU A 43 18.35 12.22 -25.42
N GLU A 44 17.99 11.63 -24.29
CA GLU A 44 18.27 12.14 -22.94
C GLU A 44 19.62 11.66 -22.39
N SER A 45 19.92 10.36 -22.52
CA SER A 45 21.08 9.69 -21.92
C SER A 45 22.43 10.37 -22.20
N PRO A 46 22.75 10.85 -23.43
CA PRO A 46 24.01 11.55 -23.68
C PRO A 46 24.16 12.87 -22.90
N TYR A 47 23.05 13.54 -22.56
CA TYR A 47 23.07 14.79 -21.80
C TYR A 47 23.27 14.54 -20.32
N THR A 48 22.54 13.58 -19.75
CA THR A 48 22.68 13.20 -18.33
C THR A 48 24.05 12.58 -18.05
N CYS A 49 24.57 11.75 -18.96
CA CYS A 49 25.92 11.18 -18.84
C CYS A 49 27.04 12.23 -18.88
N ARG A 50 26.90 13.30 -19.70
CA ARG A 50 27.94 14.33 -19.86
C ARG A 50 27.87 15.46 -18.83
N ARG A 51 26.67 15.79 -18.34
CA ARG A 51 26.44 16.98 -17.51
C ARG A 51 25.83 16.67 -16.14
N GLY A 52 25.64 15.38 -15.81
CA GLY A 52 25.07 14.92 -14.55
C GLY A 52 23.70 15.55 -14.26
N ASN A 53 23.43 15.82 -12.98
CA ASN A 53 22.16 16.40 -12.52
C ASN A 53 21.87 17.79 -13.08
N ILE A 54 22.87 18.54 -13.59
CA ILE A 54 22.61 19.85 -14.20
C ILE A 54 21.82 19.69 -15.51
N ALA A 55 22.00 18.56 -16.21
CA ALA A 55 21.29 18.26 -17.45
C ALA A 55 19.77 18.20 -17.24
N THR A 56 19.32 17.61 -16.13
CA THR A 56 17.89 17.37 -15.84
C THR A 56 17.10 18.68 -15.67
N LYS A 57 17.80 19.76 -15.33
CA LYS A 57 17.22 21.11 -15.17
C LYS A 57 17.10 21.87 -16.50
N THR A 58 17.72 21.40 -17.58
CA THR A 58 17.67 22.07 -18.88
C THR A 58 16.30 21.90 -19.56
N PRO A 59 15.82 22.91 -20.32
CA PRO A 59 14.52 22.80 -21.02
C PRO A 59 14.40 21.59 -21.93
N LYS A 60 15.49 21.19 -22.58
CA LYS A 60 15.51 20.02 -23.48
C LYS A 60 15.24 18.72 -22.73
N VAL A 61 15.97 18.45 -21.65
CA VAL A 61 15.79 17.22 -20.86
C VAL A 61 14.43 17.21 -20.17
N ARG A 62 13.98 18.35 -19.62
CA ARG A 62 12.63 18.49 -19.06
C ARG A 62 11.54 18.17 -20.10
N GLY A 63 11.71 18.62 -21.34
CA GLY A 63 10.78 18.30 -22.43
C GLY A 63 10.75 16.81 -22.76
N LEU A 64 11.91 16.16 -22.86
CA LEU A 64 11.99 14.71 -23.11
C LEU A 64 11.35 13.89 -21.99
N ARG A 65 11.61 14.27 -20.73
CA ARG A 65 10.99 13.71 -19.54
C ARG A 65 9.47 13.87 -19.53
N THR A 66 8.97 15.03 -19.94
CA THR A 66 7.53 15.28 -20.10
C THR A 66 6.92 14.34 -21.14
N ILE A 67 7.57 14.16 -22.29
CA ILE A 67 7.10 13.23 -23.33
C ILE A 67 7.04 11.81 -22.78
N LYS A 68 8.09 11.36 -22.09
CA LYS A 68 8.14 10.03 -21.45
C LYS A 68 7.01 9.86 -20.44
N LYS A 69 6.77 10.84 -19.57
CA LYS A 69 5.68 10.83 -18.58
C LYS A 69 4.30 10.72 -19.23
N GLU A 70 4.03 11.48 -20.29
CA GLU A 70 2.73 11.43 -20.97
C GLU A 70 2.50 10.12 -21.73
N ILE A 71 3.57 9.51 -22.29
CA ILE A 71 3.49 8.15 -22.85
C ILE A 71 3.13 7.13 -21.77
N LEU A 72 3.77 7.21 -20.60
CA LEU A 72 3.51 6.30 -19.48
C LEU A 72 2.07 6.45 -18.96
N LYS A 73 1.55 7.67 -18.82
CA LYS A 73 0.15 7.90 -18.43
C LYS A 73 -0.87 7.35 -19.43
N LEU A 74 -0.55 7.42 -20.72
CA LEU A 74 -1.39 6.84 -21.76
C LEU A 74 -1.43 5.30 -21.63
N ILE A 75 -0.29 4.67 -21.35
CA ILE A 75 -0.20 3.23 -21.08
C ILE A 75 -0.94 2.88 -19.80
N ASP A 76 -0.76 3.65 -18.73
CA ASP A 76 -1.47 3.50 -17.45
C ASP A 76 -2.99 3.47 -17.65
N THR A 77 -3.53 4.50 -18.30
CA THR A 77 -4.96 4.64 -18.60
C THR A 77 -5.46 3.48 -19.45
N TYR A 78 -4.67 3.06 -20.44
CA TYR A 78 -5.00 1.93 -21.29
C TYR A 78 -5.14 0.64 -20.49
N VAL A 79 -4.14 0.31 -19.66
CA VAL A 79 -4.11 -0.93 -18.87
C VAL A 79 -5.28 -0.96 -17.90
N GLN A 80 -5.59 0.16 -17.23
CA GLN A 80 -6.75 0.25 -16.34
C GLN A 80 -8.07 -0.13 -17.04
N LYS A 81 -8.22 0.29 -18.30
CA LYS A 81 -9.44 0.07 -19.10
C LYS A 81 -9.40 -1.19 -19.97
N ALA A 82 -8.31 -1.96 -19.94
CA ALA A 82 -8.21 -3.18 -20.73
C ALA A 82 -9.18 -4.27 -20.21
N ASP A 83 -9.83 -4.94 -21.17
CA ASP A 83 -10.69 -6.11 -20.92
C ASP A 83 -9.92 -7.43 -21.15
N ASP A 84 -8.98 -7.45 -22.12
CA ASP A 84 -8.21 -8.63 -22.53
C ASP A 84 -6.82 -8.61 -21.87
N LEU A 85 -6.69 -9.28 -20.72
CA LEU A 85 -5.51 -9.19 -19.85
C LEU A 85 -4.35 -10.05 -20.38
N GLU A 86 -4.67 -11.18 -20.99
CA GLU A 86 -3.72 -12.09 -21.61
C GLU A 86 -3.01 -11.41 -22.78
N MET A 87 -3.75 -10.69 -23.62
CA MET A 87 -3.17 -9.90 -24.70
C MET A 87 -2.24 -8.81 -24.16
N VAL A 88 -2.64 -8.11 -23.10
CA VAL A 88 -1.80 -7.09 -22.46
C VAL A 88 -0.52 -7.72 -21.90
N ASN A 89 -0.64 -8.84 -21.17
CA ASN A 89 0.50 -9.55 -20.59
C ASN A 89 1.46 -10.07 -21.68
N ALA A 90 0.94 -10.65 -22.77
CA ALA A 90 1.77 -11.24 -23.80
C ALA A 90 2.44 -10.21 -24.72
N ASN A 91 1.71 -9.15 -25.11
CA ASN A 91 2.13 -8.28 -26.20
C ASN A 91 2.53 -6.86 -25.77
N MET A 92 2.11 -6.40 -24.59
CA MET A 92 2.38 -5.03 -24.14
C MET A 92 3.38 -4.97 -22.99
N VAL A 93 3.25 -5.86 -22.00
CA VAL A 93 4.09 -5.81 -20.80
C VAL A 93 5.58 -6.07 -21.12
N PRO A 94 5.98 -7.18 -21.77
CA PRO A 94 7.40 -7.42 -22.06
C PRO A 94 8.11 -6.27 -22.80
N PRO A 95 7.57 -5.73 -23.92
CA PRO A 95 8.22 -4.61 -24.61
C PRO A 95 8.27 -3.33 -23.78
N LEU A 96 7.29 -3.10 -22.89
CA LEU A 96 7.31 -1.98 -21.96
C LEU A 96 8.42 -2.13 -20.93
N LEU A 97 8.50 -3.29 -20.25
CA LEU A 97 9.51 -3.55 -19.22
C LEU A 97 10.93 -3.38 -19.78
N GLU A 98 11.19 -3.92 -20.97
CA GLU A 98 12.48 -3.77 -21.67
C GLU A 98 12.84 -2.31 -21.91
N ALA A 99 11.85 -1.47 -22.24
CA ALA A 99 12.09 -0.05 -22.54
C ALA A 99 12.29 0.82 -21.30
N VAL A 100 11.70 0.46 -20.15
CA VAL A 100 11.62 1.37 -18.99
C VAL A 100 12.46 0.93 -17.79
N LEU A 101 12.62 -0.38 -17.54
CA LEU A 101 13.23 -0.86 -16.29
C LEU A 101 14.73 -0.59 -16.24
N VAL A 102 15.47 -0.98 -17.29
CA VAL A 102 16.91 -0.76 -17.38
C VAL A 102 17.23 0.73 -17.44
N ASP A 103 16.41 1.50 -18.16
CA ASP A 103 16.52 2.95 -18.23
C ASP A 103 16.31 3.60 -16.85
N TYR A 104 15.27 3.20 -16.11
CA TYR A 104 15.03 3.67 -14.75
C TYR A 104 16.22 3.37 -13.82
N ASN A 105 16.71 2.13 -13.83
CA ASN A 105 17.82 1.71 -12.96
C ASN A 105 19.09 2.52 -13.22
N ARG A 106 19.50 2.66 -14.49
CA ARG A 106 20.76 3.29 -14.90
C ARG A 106 20.76 4.81 -14.87
N ASN A 107 19.59 5.44 -14.80
CA ASN A 107 19.50 6.89 -14.72
C ASN A 107 19.94 7.43 -13.36
N VAL A 108 20.45 8.66 -13.36
CA VAL A 108 20.70 9.42 -12.14
C VAL A 108 19.37 9.67 -11.40
N PRO A 109 19.36 9.79 -10.05
CA PRO A 109 18.14 9.98 -9.26
C PRO A 109 17.18 11.04 -9.81
N ASP A 110 17.70 12.22 -10.16
CA ASP A 110 16.92 13.34 -10.70
C ASP A 110 16.26 13.06 -12.06
N ALA A 111 16.70 12.05 -12.80
CA ALA A 111 16.17 11.64 -14.11
C ALA A 111 15.26 10.40 -14.03
N ARG A 112 15.16 9.74 -12.87
CA ARG A 112 14.24 8.62 -12.66
C ARG A 112 12.81 9.15 -12.59
N GLU A 113 11.89 8.52 -13.31
CA GLU A 113 10.49 8.96 -13.35
C GLU A 113 9.61 8.11 -12.44
N ALA A 114 8.98 8.75 -11.44
CA ALA A 114 8.05 8.10 -10.52
C ALA A 114 6.86 7.46 -11.26
N GLU A 115 6.49 7.98 -12.43
CA GLU A 115 5.44 7.41 -13.30
C GLU A 115 5.76 5.97 -13.75
N VAL A 116 7.03 5.57 -13.79
CA VAL A 116 7.40 4.16 -14.05
C VAL A 116 6.87 3.27 -12.93
N LEU A 117 7.05 3.68 -11.66
CA LEU A 117 6.55 2.94 -10.49
C LEU A 117 5.01 2.89 -10.48
N ASN A 118 4.36 4.00 -10.82
CA ASN A 118 2.89 4.07 -10.95
C ASN A 118 2.38 3.07 -12.01
N VAL A 119 2.97 3.06 -13.21
CA VAL A 119 2.60 2.12 -14.27
C VAL A 119 2.82 0.67 -13.85
N MET A 120 3.95 0.36 -13.17
CA MET A 120 4.16 -1.00 -12.64
C MET A 120 3.09 -1.38 -11.62
N THR A 121 2.70 -0.46 -10.75
CA THR A 121 1.63 -0.65 -9.77
C THR A 121 0.32 -0.97 -10.46
N THR A 122 -0.08 -0.17 -11.45
CA THR A 122 -1.30 -0.38 -12.23
C THR A 122 -1.30 -1.71 -12.97
N ILE A 123 -0.17 -2.10 -13.57
CA ILE A 123 -0.05 -3.37 -14.28
C ILE A 123 -0.21 -4.55 -13.30
N VAL A 124 0.51 -4.54 -12.17
CA VAL A 124 0.40 -5.58 -11.14
C VAL A 124 -1.03 -5.67 -10.59
N HIS A 125 -1.63 -4.52 -10.26
CA HIS A 125 -3.02 -4.46 -9.79
C HIS A 125 -4.02 -4.94 -10.85
N LYS A 126 -3.76 -4.77 -12.15
CA LYS A 126 -4.73 -5.15 -13.19
C LYS A 126 -4.58 -6.62 -13.62
N LEU A 127 -3.34 -7.12 -13.68
CA LEU A 127 -3.02 -8.43 -14.24
C LEU A 127 -2.85 -9.53 -13.17
N HIS A 128 -2.67 -9.14 -11.91
CA HIS A 128 -2.47 -10.06 -10.77
C HIS A 128 -1.40 -11.13 -11.06
N SER A 129 -1.76 -12.42 -10.89
CA SER A 129 -0.85 -13.56 -11.02
C SER A 129 -0.17 -13.68 -12.38
N LEU A 130 -0.72 -13.07 -13.44
CA LEU A 130 -0.09 -12.98 -14.76
C LEU A 130 1.25 -12.21 -14.75
N MET A 131 1.53 -11.47 -13.69
CA MET A 131 2.76 -10.71 -13.47
C MET A 131 3.78 -11.42 -12.56
N GLU A 132 3.45 -12.55 -11.92
CA GLU A 132 4.33 -13.21 -10.95
C GLU A 132 5.72 -13.57 -11.52
N ASP A 133 5.79 -13.96 -12.79
CA ASP A 133 7.04 -14.28 -13.50
C ASP A 133 7.91 -13.04 -13.79
N LYS A 134 7.30 -11.84 -13.78
CA LYS A 134 7.95 -10.56 -14.12
C LYS A 134 8.29 -9.73 -12.88
N VAL A 135 7.70 -10.02 -11.72
CA VAL A 135 7.99 -9.31 -10.46
C VAL A 135 9.49 -9.31 -10.11
N PRO A 136 10.24 -10.43 -10.21
CA PRO A 136 11.67 -10.41 -9.89
C PRO A 136 12.47 -9.39 -10.72
N LEU A 137 12.18 -9.31 -12.03
CA LEU A 137 12.82 -8.34 -12.93
C LEU A 137 12.48 -6.88 -12.57
N ILE A 138 11.22 -6.63 -12.19
CA ILE A 138 10.79 -5.30 -11.73
C ILE A 138 11.55 -4.93 -10.46
N MET A 139 11.57 -5.82 -9.45
CA MET A 139 12.23 -5.60 -8.17
C MET A 139 13.74 -5.36 -8.34
N GLU A 140 14.44 -6.19 -9.12
CA GLU A 140 15.86 -6.00 -9.42
C GLU A 140 16.16 -4.61 -10.01
N SER A 141 15.27 -4.12 -10.87
CA SER A 141 15.48 -2.85 -11.58
C SER A 141 15.15 -1.62 -10.73
N VAL A 142 14.11 -1.68 -9.89
CA VAL A 142 13.57 -0.49 -9.23
C VAL A 142 13.79 -0.44 -7.72
N PHE A 143 14.02 -1.58 -7.06
CA PHE A 143 13.94 -1.66 -5.60
C PHE A 143 15.05 -0.87 -4.90
N GLU A 144 16.29 -1.35 -4.98
CA GLU A 144 17.43 -0.76 -4.25
C GLU A 144 17.67 0.69 -4.67
N CYS A 145 17.64 0.94 -5.98
CA CYS A 145 17.95 2.25 -6.52
C CYS A 145 16.89 3.32 -6.15
N THR A 146 15.64 2.93 -5.93
CA THR A 146 14.60 3.83 -5.41
C THR A 146 14.68 3.98 -3.90
N LEU A 147 14.96 2.87 -3.19
CA LEU A 147 15.10 2.90 -1.73
C LEU A 147 16.22 3.87 -1.30
N GLU A 148 17.38 3.83 -1.98
CA GLU A 148 18.49 4.77 -1.75
C GLU A 148 18.14 6.25 -1.99
N MET A 149 17.10 6.53 -2.79
CA MET A 149 16.62 7.90 -3.02
C MET A 149 15.74 8.39 -1.88
N ILE A 150 14.89 7.51 -1.35
CA ILE A 150 13.82 7.90 -0.43
C ILE A 150 14.18 7.71 1.05
N ASN A 151 15.24 6.93 1.36
CA ASN A 151 15.62 6.57 2.72
C ASN A 151 16.63 7.53 3.40
N LYS A 152 17.11 8.56 2.69
CA LYS A 152 18.11 9.52 3.21
C LYS A 152 17.48 10.72 3.90
N ASP A 153 16.36 11.20 3.37
CA ASP A 153 15.66 12.40 3.82
C ASP A 153 14.15 12.25 3.56
N PHE A 154 13.32 12.78 4.46
CA PHE A 154 11.86 12.64 4.41
C PHE A 154 11.19 13.61 3.42
N HIS A 155 11.90 14.60 2.88
CA HIS A 155 11.35 15.64 2.01
C HIS A 155 11.73 15.46 0.54
N GLU A 156 12.86 14.82 0.23
CA GLU A 156 13.25 14.56 -1.15
C GLU A 156 12.41 13.44 -1.81
N TYR A 157 12.20 13.55 -3.12
CA TYR A 157 11.48 12.57 -3.97
C TYR A 157 10.11 12.09 -3.44
N PRO A 158 9.18 13.00 -3.08
CA PRO A 158 7.88 12.61 -2.52
C PRO A 158 7.02 11.79 -3.49
N GLU A 159 7.09 12.07 -4.80
CA GLU A 159 6.38 11.27 -5.82
C GLU A 159 6.91 9.84 -5.86
N HIS A 160 8.24 9.64 -5.89
CA HIS A 160 8.84 8.30 -5.90
C HIS A 160 8.49 7.55 -4.63
N ARG A 161 8.50 8.21 -3.47
CA ARG A 161 8.15 7.58 -2.19
C ARG A 161 6.75 6.99 -2.21
N VAL A 162 5.74 7.79 -2.56
CA VAL A 162 4.36 7.32 -2.62
C VAL A 162 4.21 6.17 -3.61
N GLN A 163 4.79 6.29 -4.81
CA GLN A 163 4.64 5.27 -5.84
C GLN A 163 5.43 3.99 -5.55
N PHE A 164 6.57 4.09 -4.86
CA PHE A 164 7.35 2.95 -4.41
C PHE A 164 6.55 2.08 -3.44
N PHE A 165 5.96 2.68 -2.41
CA PHE A 165 5.15 1.93 -1.44
C PHE A 165 3.86 1.38 -2.04
N LYS A 166 3.22 2.12 -2.96
CA LYS A 166 2.06 1.59 -3.71
C LYS A 166 2.43 0.37 -4.57
N LEU A 167 3.60 0.38 -5.20
CA LEU A 167 4.10 -0.77 -5.97
C LEU A 167 4.33 -1.97 -5.07
N LEU A 168 5.02 -1.79 -3.94
CA LEU A 168 5.28 -2.87 -2.98
C LEU A 168 3.98 -3.45 -2.40
N GLN A 169 3.02 -2.60 -2.06
CA GLN A 169 1.70 -3.02 -1.62
C GLN A 169 0.98 -3.83 -2.71
N ALA A 170 0.96 -3.36 -3.95
CA ALA A 170 0.32 -4.07 -5.05
C ALA A 170 0.97 -5.44 -5.31
N ILE A 171 2.30 -5.54 -5.25
CA ILE A 171 3.02 -6.82 -5.37
C ILE A 171 2.65 -7.75 -4.22
N ASN A 172 2.59 -7.26 -2.99
CA ASN A 172 2.17 -8.06 -1.84
C ASN A 172 0.73 -8.55 -1.96
N LEU A 173 -0.18 -7.69 -2.40
CA LEU A 173 -1.61 -8.03 -2.47
C LEU A 173 -1.92 -9.02 -3.62
N TYR A 174 -1.30 -8.84 -4.79
CA TYR A 174 -1.70 -9.55 -6.00
C TYR A 174 -0.68 -10.58 -6.51
N CYS A 175 0.58 -10.49 -6.07
CA CYS A 175 1.69 -11.32 -6.53
C CYS A 175 2.54 -11.86 -5.36
N PHE A 176 1.91 -12.12 -4.20
CA PHE A 176 2.60 -12.61 -3.00
C PHE A 176 3.54 -13.82 -3.24
N PRO A 177 3.18 -14.84 -4.07
CA PRO A 177 4.09 -15.95 -4.35
C PRO A 177 5.41 -15.52 -4.98
N ALA A 178 5.45 -14.38 -5.66
CA ALA A 178 6.68 -13.82 -6.23
C ALA A 178 7.57 -13.18 -5.15
N LEU A 179 6.99 -12.62 -4.08
CA LEU A 179 7.76 -12.09 -2.94
C LEU A 179 8.48 -13.20 -2.18
N LEU A 180 7.88 -14.39 -2.08
CA LEU A 180 8.51 -15.54 -1.44
C LEU A 180 9.73 -16.08 -2.21
N LYS A 181 9.91 -15.66 -3.47
CA LYS A 181 11.07 -16.02 -4.30
C LYS A 181 12.24 -15.04 -4.16
N LEU A 182 12.04 -13.92 -3.45
CA LEU A 182 13.12 -12.98 -3.15
C LEU A 182 14.12 -13.63 -2.18
N ASP A 183 15.38 -13.20 -2.24
CA ASP A 183 16.35 -13.61 -1.24
C ASP A 183 16.03 -12.99 0.14
N ALA A 184 16.62 -13.54 1.19
CA ALA A 184 16.37 -13.10 2.57
C ALA A 184 16.71 -11.62 2.82
N THR A 185 17.67 -11.06 2.08
CA THR A 185 18.11 -9.66 2.23
C THR A 185 17.06 -8.73 1.61
N GLN A 186 16.65 -9.02 0.38
CA GLN A 186 15.61 -8.27 -0.33
C GLN A 186 14.27 -8.36 0.41
N PHE A 187 13.92 -9.55 0.90
CA PHE A 187 12.70 -9.73 1.67
C PHE A 187 12.76 -8.93 2.98
N LYS A 188 13.89 -8.93 3.70
CA LYS A 188 14.08 -8.08 4.87
C LYS A 188 13.90 -6.60 4.54
N PHE A 189 14.45 -6.12 3.43
CA PHE A 189 14.25 -4.72 3.04
C PHE A 189 12.79 -4.38 2.74
N VAL A 190 11.98 -5.32 2.26
CA VAL A 190 10.54 -5.11 2.10
C VAL A 190 9.89 -4.86 3.48
N ILE A 191 10.26 -5.64 4.51
CA ILE A 191 9.77 -5.44 5.89
C ILE A 191 10.23 -4.10 6.45
N ASP A 192 11.52 -3.79 6.32
CA ASP A 192 12.10 -2.54 6.81
C ASP A 192 11.45 -1.33 6.12
N SER A 193 11.13 -1.46 4.82
CA SER A 193 10.41 -0.45 4.05
C SER A 193 8.99 -0.23 4.59
N CYS A 194 8.24 -1.29 4.93
CA CYS A 194 6.92 -1.17 5.56
C CYS A 194 6.99 -0.38 6.87
N MET A 195 7.95 -0.74 7.73
CA MET A 195 8.10 -0.12 9.06
C MET A 195 8.58 1.32 8.98
N TRP A 196 9.43 1.63 8.00
CA TRP A 196 9.84 2.99 7.71
C TRP A 196 8.65 3.83 7.22
N ALA A 197 7.82 3.29 6.32
CA ALA A 197 6.63 3.99 5.84
C ALA A 197 5.63 4.26 6.96
N SER A 198 5.41 3.32 7.89
CA SER A 198 4.50 3.51 9.03
C SER A 198 4.96 4.56 10.05
N LYS A 199 6.22 5.01 9.99
CA LYS A 199 6.80 6.04 10.87
C LYS A 199 6.92 7.40 10.16
N HIS A 200 6.22 7.58 9.05
CA HIS A 200 6.37 8.75 8.18
C HIS A 200 5.33 9.84 8.49
N ASP A 201 5.74 11.11 8.52
CA ASP A 201 4.84 12.25 8.83
C ASP A 201 3.69 12.42 7.83
N ASN A 202 3.93 12.07 6.56
CA ASN A 202 2.89 12.01 5.54
C ASN A 202 1.89 10.88 5.80
N ARG A 203 0.66 11.28 6.16
CA ARG A 203 -0.50 10.41 6.42
C ARG A 203 -0.79 9.36 5.34
N GLU A 204 -0.58 9.68 4.06
CA GLU A 204 -0.82 8.70 2.97
C GLU A 204 0.25 7.61 2.98
N VAL A 205 1.51 8.00 3.19
CA VAL A 205 2.64 7.06 3.27
C VAL A 205 2.52 6.19 4.52
N GLU A 206 2.19 6.79 5.66
CA GLU A 206 1.94 6.10 6.93
C GLU A 206 0.88 5.01 6.76
N ASN A 207 -0.30 5.38 6.24
CA ASN A 207 -1.39 4.44 6.05
C ASN A 207 -1.04 3.34 5.04
N THR A 208 -0.31 3.67 3.97
CA THR A 208 0.14 2.68 2.98
C THR A 208 1.08 1.66 3.64
N GLY A 209 2.03 2.12 4.47
CA GLY A 209 2.96 1.25 5.21
C GLY A 209 2.26 0.31 6.18
N LEU A 210 1.34 0.84 7.00
CA LEU A 210 0.57 0.04 7.96
C LEU A 210 -0.33 -0.99 7.26
N THR A 211 -1.00 -0.59 6.18
CA THR A 211 -1.87 -1.48 5.40
C THR A 211 -1.07 -2.58 4.72
N MET A 212 0.06 -2.24 4.10
CA MET A 212 0.97 -3.21 3.50
C MET A 212 1.50 -4.21 4.53
N CYS A 213 1.85 -3.76 5.74
CA CYS A 213 2.28 -4.65 6.81
C CYS A 213 1.17 -5.61 7.24
N LEU A 214 -0.06 -5.12 7.43
CA LEU A 214 -1.23 -5.94 7.74
C LEU A 214 -1.48 -7.02 6.68
N GLU A 215 -1.49 -6.64 5.40
CA GLU A 215 -1.63 -7.57 4.29
C GLU A 215 -0.51 -8.61 4.29
N LEU A 216 0.73 -8.19 4.52
CA LEU A 216 1.88 -9.08 4.53
C LEU A 216 1.80 -10.12 5.66
N MET A 217 1.41 -9.70 6.86
CA MET A 217 1.22 -10.63 7.97
C MET A 217 0.08 -11.62 7.69
N ASN A 218 -1.01 -11.15 7.07
CA ASN A 218 -2.10 -12.03 6.63
C ASN A 218 -1.63 -13.06 5.61
N ASN A 219 -0.92 -12.62 4.57
CA ASN A 219 -0.40 -13.49 3.53
C ASN A 219 0.57 -14.53 4.10
N MET A 220 1.46 -14.12 5.01
CA MET A 220 2.39 -15.03 5.70
C MET A 220 1.67 -16.06 6.58
N ALA A 221 0.59 -15.67 7.25
CA ALA A 221 -0.23 -16.60 8.03
C ALA A 221 -0.90 -17.68 7.16
N GLU A 222 -1.11 -17.43 5.87
CA GLU A 222 -1.69 -18.39 4.92
C GLU A 222 -0.63 -19.22 4.15
N THR A 223 0.66 -19.00 4.39
CA THR A 223 1.73 -19.83 3.80
C THR A 223 1.86 -21.20 4.48
N ASP A 224 2.72 -22.05 3.93
CA ASP A 224 3.09 -23.30 4.58
C ASP A 224 3.72 -23.05 5.97
N THR A 225 3.54 -24.02 6.88
CA THR A 225 3.97 -23.90 8.28
C THR A 225 5.44 -23.54 8.44
N GLN A 226 6.32 -24.02 7.55
CA GLN A 226 7.74 -23.76 7.64
C GLN A 226 8.04 -22.29 7.31
N THR A 227 7.54 -21.78 6.18
CA THR A 227 7.70 -20.38 5.79
C THR A 227 7.08 -19.43 6.83
N SER A 228 5.85 -19.72 7.24
CA SER A 228 5.11 -18.95 8.25
C SER A 228 5.87 -18.87 9.58
N SER A 229 6.36 -20.00 10.07
CA SER A 229 7.09 -20.05 11.35
C SER A 229 8.42 -19.30 11.32
N ILE A 230 9.17 -19.38 10.22
CA ILE A 230 10.41 -18.61 10.04
C ILE A 230 10.09 -17.12 10.07
N PHE A 231 9.06 -16.69 9.33
CA PHE A 231 8.63 -15.30 9.28
C PHE A 231 8.24 -14.77 10.66
N PHE A 232 7.30 -15.43 11.35
CA PHE A 232 6.80 -14.93 12.64
C PHE A 232 7.85 -14.99 13.74
N ARG A 233 8.74 -15.99 13.75
CA ARG A 233 9.86 -16.04 14.71
C ARG A 233 10.83 -14.87 14.52
N GLN A 234 11.04 -14.42 13.28
CA GLN A 234 11.99 -13.35 12.98
C GLN A 234 11.38 -11.96 13.09
N PHE A 235 10.13 -11.78 12.66
CA PHE A 235 9.55 -10.46 12.42
C PHE A 235 8.35 -10.10 13.30
N PHE A 236 7.72 -11.05 14.01
CA PHE A 236 6.54 -10.73 14.82
C PHE A 236 6.84 -9.68 15.90
N ILE A 237 7.88 -9.89 16.69
CA ILE A 237 8.26 -8.97 17.77
C ILE A 237 8.77 -7.62 17.25
N PRO A 238 9.68 -7.56 16.24
CA PRO A 238 10.06 -6.28 15.64
C PRO A 238 8.89 -5.46 15.10
N ILE A 239 7.95 -6.10 14.39
CA ILE A 239 6.74 -5.42 13.88
C ILE A 239 5.91 -4.91 15.07
N LEU A 240 5.70 -5.74 16.10
CA LEU A 240 4.91 -5.37 17.29
C LEU A 240 5.49 -4.14 17.97
N GLN A 241 6.81 -4.11 18.18
CA GLN A 241 7.51 -3.00 18.81
C GLN A 241 7.35 -1.71 17.99
N ASP A 242 7.52 -1.79 16.67
CA ASP A 242 7.38 -0.63 15.79
C ASP A 242 5.95 -0.09 15.75
N VAL A 243 4.95 -0.97 15.75
CA VAL A 243 3.54 -0.56 15.80
C VAL A 243 3.20 0.08 17.15
N PHE A 244 3.69 -0.47 18.27
CA PHE A 244 3.51 0.18 19.57
C PHE A 244 4.24 1.52 19.66
N PHE A 245 5.46 1.62 19.12
CA PHE A 245 6.21 2.87 19.07
C PHE A 245 5.41 3.97 18.37
N VAL A 246 4.91 3.69 17.16
CA VAL A 246 4.08 4.62 16.38
C VAL A 246 2.75 4.92 17.11
N LEU A 247 2.09 3.92 17.67
CA LEU A 247 0.83 4.09 18.39
C LEU A 247 0.95 5.01 19.61
N THR A 248 2.08 4.93 20.32
CA THR A 248 2.34 5.75 21.51
C THR A 248 2.92 7.12 21.19
N ASP A 249 3.20 7.42 19.93
CA ASP A 249 3.67 8.73 19.50
C ASP A 249 2.49 9.68 19.30
N SER A 250 2.60 10.90 19.83
CA SER A 250 1.57 11.92 19.67
C SER A 250 1.44 12.44 18.24
N ASP A 251 2.47 12.28 17.40
CA ASP A 251 2.50 12.78 16.02
C ASP A 251 1.86 11.82 15.00
N HIS A 252 1.64 10.56 15.38
CA HIS A 252 1.09 9.51 14.51
C HIS A 252 -0.37 9.14 14.82
N LYS A 253 -1.14 10.04 15.45
CA LYS A 253 -2.57 9.80 15.77
C LYS A 253 -3.43 9.59 14.51
N ALA A 254 -3.00 10.12 13.37
CA ALA A 254 -3.69 9.97 12.08
C ALA A 254 -3.81 8.51 11.60
N GLY A 255 -2.83 7.66 11.93
CA GLY A 255 -2.82 6.24 11.56
C GLY A 255 -3.51 5.32 12.56
N PHE A 256 -4.12 5.85 13.62
CA PHE A 256 -4.67 5.07 14.74
C PHE A 256 -5.55 3.88 14.31
N LYS A 257 -6.42 4.07 13.32
CA LYS A 257 -7.27 3.00 12.78
C LYS A 257 -6.44 1.83 12.24
N SER A 258 -5.45 2.12 11.40
CA SER A 258 -4.61 1.14 10.74
C SER A 258 -3.67 0.46 11.74
N GLN A 259 -3.13 1.21 12.71
CA GLN A 259 -2.35 0.69 13.83
C GLN A 259 -3.18 -0.28 14.69
N ALA A 260 -4.40 0.11 15.06
CA ALA A 260 -5.31 -0.73 15.85
C ALA A 260 -5.69 -2.02 15.10
N MET A 261 -5.91 -1.94 13.79
CA MET A 261 -6.24 -3.11 12.96
C MET A 261 -5.07 -4.09 12.90
N LEU A 262 -3.85 -3.57 12.69
CA LEU A 262 -2.63 -4.38 12.69
C LEU A 262 -2.43 -5.08 14.03
N LEU A 263 -2.52 -4.35 15.15
CA LEU A 263 -2.41 -4.96 16.48
C LEU A 263 -3.50 -6.01 16.72
N SER A 264 -4.77 -5.67 16.48
CA SER A 264 -5.89 -6.62 16.62
C SER A 264 -5.60 -7.92 15.86
N ARG A 265 -5.08 -7.82 14.63
CA ARG A 265 -4.74 -8.98 13.83
C ARG A 265 -3.56 -9.79 14.39
N MET A 266 -2.52 -9.11 14.88
CA MET A 266 -1.38 -9.76 15.53
C MET A 266 -1.81 -10.56 16.77
N PHE A 267 -2.63 -9.97 17.64
CA PHE A 267 -3.16 -10.67 18.82
C PHE A 267 -4.11 -11.81 18.44
N TYR A 268 -4.95 -11.62 17.41
CA TYR A 268 -5.80 -12.68 16.87
C TYR A 268 -4.98 -13.90 16.40
N PHE A 269 -3.85 -13.71 15.72
CA PHE A 269 -3.01 -14.83 15.27
C PHE A 269 -2.51 -15.72 16.40
N ILE A 270 -2.23 -15.12 17.56
CA ILE A 270 -1.78 -15.85 18.75
C ILE A 270 -2.98 -16.51 19.45
N GLU A 271 -4.06 -15.76 19.69
CA GLU A 271 -5.22 -16.28 20.43
C GLU A 271 -5.95 -17.40 19.68
N SER A 272 -6.09 -17.27 18.36
CA SER A 272 -6.75 -18.28 17.52
C SER A 272 -5.89 -19.51 17.22
N GLY A 273 -4.60 -19.49 17.59
CA GLY A 273 -3.65 -20.55 17.23
C GLY A 273 -3.31 -20.61 15.74
N LYS A 274 -3.50 -19.51 14.99
CA LYS A 274 -3.04 -19.41 13.59
C LYS A 274 -1.51 -19.51 13.51
N VAL A 275 -0.81 -18.95 14.50
CA VAL A 275 0.65 -19.06 14.66
C VAL A 275 0.95 -19.99 15.84
N GLN A 276 1.24 -21.26 15.52
CA GLN A 276 1.46 -22.32 16.51
C GLN A 276 2.91 -22.42 16.96
N GLU A 277 3.84 -22.24 16.03
CA GLU A 277 5.28 -22.30 16.31
C GLU A 277 5.71 -21.11 17.19
N PRO A 278 6.75 -21.26 18.03
CA PRO A 278 7.24 -20.18 18.87
C PRO A 278 7.62 -18.93 18.07
N ILE A 279 7.03 -17.78 18.44
CA ILE A 279 7.34 -16.45 17.89
C ILE A 279 8.63 -15.83 18.46
N TYR A 280 9.32 -16.57 19.31
CA TYR A 280 10.49 -16.15 20.05
C TYR A 280 11.63 -17.16 19.88
N SER A 281 12.85 -16.72 20.17
CA SER A 281 14.02 -17.59 20.17
C SER A 281 14.22 -18.27 21.54
N PRO A 282 14.86 -19.46 21.63
CA PRO A 282 15.03 -20.18 22.89
C PRO A 282 15.76 -19.40 24.00
N GLU A 283 16.48 -18.34 23.65
CA GLU A 283 17.19 -17.45 24.57
C GLU A 283 16.25 -16.41 25.22
N GLN A 284 15.08 -16.17 24.62
CA GLN A 284 14.12 -15.14 25.07
C GLN A 284 13.11 -15.67 26.09
N ALA A 285 12.78 -16.97 26.05
CA ALA A 285 11.85 -17.57 27.00
C ALA A 285 12.10 -19.09 27.16
N PRO A 286 11.74 -19.67 28.32
CA PRO A 286 11.89 -21.10 28.58
C PRO A 286 11.17 -21.97 27.54
N LEU A 287 11.72 -23.16 27.30
CA LEU A 287 11.08 -24.19 26.46
C LEU A 287 9.70 -24.56 27.03
N GLY A 288 8.69 -24.58 26.16
CA GLY A 288 7.30 -24.88 26.54
C GLY A 288 6.45 -23.69 26.94
N THR A 289 7.01 -22.47 26.96
CA THR A 289 6.21 -21.24 27.12
C THR A 289 5.23 -21.12 25.95
N SER A 290 3.97 -20.77 26.20
CA SER A 290 3.02 -20.55 25.11
C SER A 290 3.27 -19.20 24.44
N ASN A 291 2.95 -19.07 23.15
CA ASN A 291 3.03 -17.77 22.46
C ASN A 291 2.21 -16.68 23.17
N LYS A 292 1.07 -17.06 23.76
CA LYS A 292 0.20 -16.15 24.51
C LYS A 292 0.89 -15.64 25.78
N ASP A 293 1.43 -16.53 26.60
CA ASP A 293 2.09 -16.15 27.87
C ASP A 293 3.32 -15.29 27.59
N PHE A 294 4.14 -15.69 26.61
CA PHE A 294 5.30 -14.91 26.18
C PHE A 294 4.89 -13.51 25.74
N LEU A 295 3.90 -13.39 24.85
CA LEU A 295 3.48 -12.10 24.31
C LEU A 295 2.85 -11.21 25.39
N GLN A 296 2.08 -11.77 26.33
CA GLN A 296 1.53 -11.02 27.46
C GLN A 296 2.62 -10.39 28.33
N GLU A 297 3.61 -11.19 28.72
CA GLU A 297 4.74 -10.71 29.52
C GLU A 297 5.58 -9.69 28.74
N TYR A 298 5.84 -9.97 27.47
CA TYR A 298 6.61 -9.09 26.60
C TYR A 298 5.98 -7.69 26.48
N VAL A 299 4.69 -7.62 26.16
CA VAL A 299 3.97 -6.34 26.00
C VAL A 299 3.83 -5.62 27.34
N ALA A 300 3.57 -6.35 28.43
CA ALA A 300 3.52 -5.74 29.76
C ALA A 300 4.85 -5.08 30.14
N ASN A 301 5.96 -5.77 29.89
CA ASN A 301 7.31 -5.24 30.14
C ASN A 301 7.64 -4.05 29.23
N LEU A 302 7.27 -4.12 27.94
CA LEU A 302 7.44 -3.01 26.99
C LEU A 302 6.75 -1.73 27.50
N LEU A 303 5.48 -1.84 27.88
CA LEU A 303 4.69 -0.71 28.37
C LEU A 303 5.17 -0.20 29.74
N GLN A 304 5.58 -1.10 30.64
CA GLN A 304 6.10 -0.72 31.96
C GLN A 304 7.40 0.09 31.85
N ASN A 305 8.24 -0.23 30.86
CA ASN A 305 9.47 0.48 30.57
C ASN A 305 9.21 1.85 29.92
N ALA A 306 8.23 1.93 29.01
CA ALA A 306 7.84 3.18 28.35
C ALA A 306 7.14 4.14 29.32
N PHE A 307 6.24 3.62 30.17
CA PHE A 307 5.35 4.44 31.02
C PHE A 307 5.53 4.10 32.50
N LYS A 308 6.61 4.58 33.10
CA LYS A 308 6.98 4.31 34.51
C LYS A 308 5.93 4.77 35.54
N ASN A 309 5.01 5.65 35.13
CA ASN A 309 3.93 6.18 35.95
C ASN A 309 2.66 5.31 35.94
N LEU A 310 2.56 4.31 35.07
CA LEU A 310 1.44 3.36 35.06
C LEU A 310 1.63 2.29 36.13
N GLN A 311 0.53 1.92 36.79
CA GLN A 311 0.54 0.82 37.74
C GLN A 311 0.61 -0.52 36.98
N GLU A 312 1.39 -1.46 37.51
CA GLU A 312 1.56 -2.80 36.91
C GLU A 312 0.21 -3.50 36.65
N ILE A 313 -0.75 -3.35 37.58
CA ILE A 313 -2.08 -3.94 37.44
C ILE A 313 -2.88 -3.35 36.26
N GLN A 314 -2.74 -2.04 36.01
CA GLN A 314 -3.39 -1.36 34.88
C GLN A 314 -2.81 -1.86 33.56
N ILE A 315 -1.49 -2.03 33.48
CA ILE A 315 -0.81 -2.58 32.30
C ILE A 315 -1.27 -4.01 32.04
N LYS A 316 -1.26 -4.86 33.07
CA LYS A 316 -1.71 -6.26 32.94
C LYS A 316 -3.17 -6.35 32.47
N GLN A 317 -4.06 -5.54 33.02
CA GLN A 317 -5.47 -5.48 32.58
C GLN A 317 -5.59 -5.02 31.12
N PHE A 318 -4.82 -4.01 30.72
CA PHE A 318 -4.80 -3.54 29.33
C PHE A 318 -4.36 -4.67 28.38
N VAL A 319 -3.25 -5.35 28.68
CA VAL A 319 -2.73 -6.45 27.85
C VAL A 319 -3.72 -7.61 27.75
N VAL A 320 -4.38 -7.99 28.84
CA VAL A 320 -5.44 -9.01 28.81
C VAL A 320 -6.60 -8.59 27.89
N GLY A 321 -6.97 -7.31 27.89
CA GLY A 321 -7.98 -6.77 26.99
C GLY A 321 -7.59 -6.86 25.50
N LEU A 322 -6.31 -6.73 25.14
CA LEU A 322 -5.84 -6.92 23.76
C LEU A 322 -6.11 -8.34 23.25
N PHE A 323 -6.00 -9.36 24.11
CA PHE A 323 -6.40 -10.72 23.76
C PHE A 323 -7.91 -10.92 23.82
N THR A 324 -8.61 -10.25 24.72
CA THR A 324 -10.06 -10.47 24.91
C THR A 324 -10.90 -9.90 23.77
N PHE A 325 -10.48 -8.76 23.20
CA PHE A 325 -11.27 -8.04 22.19
C PHE A 325 -10.76 -8.24 20.76
N ASN A 326 -9.80 -9.14 20.52
CA ASN A 326 -9.11 -9.27 19.23
C ASN A 326 -10.02 -9.67 18.04
N ASP A 327 -11.22 -10.20 18.33
CA ASP A 327 -12.22 -10.66 17.36
C ASP A 327 -13.27 -9.59 17.01
N ASP A 328 -13.38 -8.53 17.82
CA ASP A 328 -14.30 -7.40 17.62
C ASP A 328 -13.48 -6.12 17.49
N PHE A 329 -13.24 -5.71 16.24
CA PHE A 329 -12.40 -4.55 15.93
C PHE A 329 -12.89 -3.26 16.63
N ASN A 330 -14.20 -3.07 16.79
CA ASN A 330 -14.72 -1.88 17.44
C ASN A 330 -14.38 -1.88 18.94
N LYS A 331 -14.54 -3.02 19.62
CA LYS A 331 -14.15 -3.14 21.03
C LYS A 331 -12.64 -3.03 21.21
N PHE A 332 -11.85 -3.67 20.34
CA PHE A 332 -10.39 -3.58 20.39
C PHE A 332 -9.91 -2.13 20.24
N LYS A 333 -10.43 -1.43 19.23
CA LYS A 333 -10.09 -0.03 18.95
C LYS A 333 -10.50 0.89 20.11
N THR A 334 -11.69 0.71 20.69
CA THR A 334 -12.12 1.47 21.87
C THR A 334 -11.22 1.20 23.06
N HIS A 335 -10.89 -0.06 23.35
CA HIS A 335 -9.98 -0.45 24.42
C HIS A 335 -8.59 0.19 24.27
N LEU A 336 -8.07 0.21 23.04
CA LEU A 336 -6.80 0.85 22.70
C LEU A 336 -6.86 2.37 22.90
N ARG A 337 -7.95 3.01 22.46
CA ARG A 337 -8.18 4.45 22.60
C ARG A 337 -8.26 4.86 24.07
N ASP A 338 -9.02 4.12 24.88
CA ASP A 338 -9.21 4.42 26.30
C ASP A 338 -7.87 4.31 27.06
N PHE A 339 -7.05 3.32 26.71
CA PHE A 339 -5.70 3.21 27.23
C PHE A 339 -4.85 4.43 26.84
N LEU A 340 -4.82 4.81 25.55
CA LEU A 340 -4.06 5.98 25.11
C LEU A 340 -4.50 7.25 25.83
N ILE A 341 -5.81 7.53 25.92
CA ILE A 341 -6.34 8.71 26.63
C ILE A 341 -5.94 8.72 28.11
N SER A 342 -5.78 7.55 28.74
CA SER A 342 -5.31 7.44 30.12
C SER A 342 -3.83 7.83 30.30
N LEU A 343 -3.05 7.84 29.21
CA LEU A 343 -1.66 8.30 29.22
C LEU A 343 -1.61 9.83 29.28
N LYS A 344 -0.74 10.36 30.14
CA LYS A 344 -0.59 11.82 30.31
C LYS A 344 -0.21 12.53 29.01
N GLU A 345 0.57 11.88 28.15
CA GLU A 345 1.03 12.42 26.86
C GLU A 345 -0.11 12.62 25.85
N PHE A 346 -1.22 11.91 26.06
CA PHE A 346 -2.46 12.01 25.26
C PHE A 346 -3.58 12.77 25.99
N ALA A 347 -3.27 13.39 27.14
CA ALA A 347 -4.20 14.27 27.84
C ALA A 347 -4.29 15.62 27.10
N GLY A 348 -5.07 15.67 26.02
CA GLY A 348 -5.20 16.84 25.16
C GLY A 348 -6.16 16.63 23.99
N ASP A 349 -5.84 17.20 22.83
CA ASP A 349 -6.64 17.01 21.62
C ASP A 349 -6.53 15.57 21.11
N ASN A 350 -7.68 14.89 21.15
CA ASN A 350 -7.85 13.49 20.77
C ASN A 350 -8.79 13.32 19.57
N ALA A 351 -9.11 14.40 18.85
CA ALA A 351 -10.04 14.36 17.72
C ALA A 351 -9.64 13.37 16.62
N GLU A 352 -8.34 13.17 16.40
CA GLU A 352 -7.82 12.22 15.42
C GLU A 352 -8.14 10.76 15.77
N LEU A 353 -8.17 10.40 17.06
CA LEU A 353 -8.53 9.05 17.51
C LEU A 353 -9.97 8.68 17.17
N TYR A 354 -10.85 9.69 16.97
CA TYR A 354 -12.26 9.55 16.59
C TYR A 354 -12.53 9.85 15.10
N ALA A 355 -11.49 9.90 14.26
CA ALA A 355 -11.64 10.24 12.85
C ALA A 355 -12.59 9.29 12.10
N GLU A 356 -12.51 7.98 12.38
CA GLU A 356 -13.36 6.98 11.74
C GLU A 356 -14.83 7.11 12.14
N GLU A 357 -15.13 7.33 13.42
CA GLU A 357 -16.50 7.53 13.90
C GLU A 357 -17.13 8.76 13.26
N ARG A 358 -16.34 9.84 13.08
CA ARG A 358 -16.78 11.04 12.36
C ARG A 358 -17.02 10.77 10.88
N GLU A 359 -16.12 10.03 10.22
CA GLU A 359 -16.27 9.66 8.81
C GLU A 359 -17.49 8.76 8.60
N GLN A 360 -17.73 7.79 9.49
CA GLN A 360 -18.89 6.91 9.44
C GLN A 360 -20.19 7.69 9.65
N ALA A 361 -20.25 8.56 10.67
CA ALA A 361 -21.42 9.41 10.90
C ALA A 361 -21.71 10.34 9.71
N LEU A 362 -20.67 10.86 9.06
CA LEU A 362 -20.81 11.66 7.84
C LEU A 362 -21.34 10.83 6.67
N ARG A 363 -20.83 9.62 6.47
CA ARG A 363 -21.33 8.68 5.45
C ARG A 363 -22.79 8.33 5.69
N ASP A 364 -23.17 8.02 6.92
CA ASP A 364 -24.55 7.66 7.28
C ASP A 364 -25.51 8.85 7.09
N ALA A 365 -25.06 10.07 7.45
CA ALA A 365 -25.82 11.29 7.22
C ALA A 365 -25.99 11.60 5.73
N GLN A 366 -24.93 11.44 4.93
CA GLN A 366 -24.96 11.60 3.47
C GLN A 366 -25.88 10.56 2.81
N ALA A 367 -25.84 9.31 3.27
CA ALA A 367 -26.73 8.25 2.78
C ALA A 367 -28.20 8.57 3.12
N ALA A 368 -28.50 9.00 4.35
CA ALA A 368 -29.84 9.38 4.76
C ALA A 368 -30.37 10.61 4.00
N GLU A 369 -29.51 11.60 3.75
CA GLU A 369 -29.86 12.78 2.94
C GLU A 369 -30.10 12.41 1.48
N ARG A 370 -29.28 11.52 0.91
CA ARG A 370 -29.46 10.99 -0.45
C ARG A 370 -30.77 10.20 -0.56
N ASP A 371 -31.07 9.34 0.40
CA ASP A 371 -32.33 8.59 0.46
C ASP A 371 -33.55 9.51 0.50
N ARG A 372 -33.45 10.61 1.26
CA ARG A 372 -34.48 11.64 1.29
C ARG A 372 -34.60 12.37 -0.05
N ALA A 373 -33.47 12.69 -0.69
CA ALA A 373 -33.43 13.36 -1.98
C ALA A 373 -33.97 12.48 -3.12
N MET A 374 -33.74 11.15 -3.09
CA MET A 374 -34.31 10.19 -4.05
C MET A 374 -35.84 10.15 -4.02
N ARG A 375 -36.44 10.36 -2.84
CA ARG A 375 -37.90 10.35 -2.67
C ARG A 375 -38.59 11.61 -3.21
N VAL A 376 -37.84 12.67 -3.55
CA VAL A 376 -38.39 13.94 -4.02
C VAL A 376 -37.81 14.31 -5.39
N GLY A 377 -38.63 14.22 -6.43
CA GLY A 377 -38.22 14.53 -7.80
C GLY A 377 -37.65 15.94 -7.94
N GLY A 378 -36.45 16.05 -8.51
CA GLY A 378 -35.75 17.32 -8.76
C GLY A 378 -34.69 17.70 -7.73
N LEU A 379 -34.54 16.95 -6.62
CA LEU A 379 -33.48 17.20 -5.63
C LEU A 379 -32.14 16.56 -5.99
N LEU A 380 -32.13 15.47 -6.77
CA LEU A 380 -30.92 14.88 -7.32
C LEU A 380 -30.72 15.33 -8.77
N LYS A 381 -29.49 15.67 -9.13
CA LYS A 381 -29.17 15.95 -10.54
C LYS A 381 -29.27 14.64 -11.34
N PRO A 382 -29.64 14.69 -12.63
CA PRO A 382 -29.69 13.49 -13.47
C PRO A 382 -28.38 12.69 -13.51
N SER A 383 -27.22 13.36 -13.44
CA SER A 383 -25.91 12.70 -13.38
C SER A 383 -25.62 11.97 -12.06
N GLU A 384 -26.33 12.31 -10.99
CA GLU A 384 -26.18 11.71 -9.64
C GLU A 384 -27.15 10.51 -9.45
N MET A 385 -28.13 10.36 -10.35
CA MET A 385 -29.06 9.22 -10.39
C MET A 385 -28.45 8.03 -11.14
N ASP A 386 -27.69 8.27 -12.22
CA ASP A 386 -27.12 7.23 -13.09
C ASP A 386 -26.00 6.38 -12.43
N GLN A 387 -25.56 6.71 -11.20
CA GLN A 387 -24.54 5.96 -10.46
C GLN A 387 -25.07 4.66 -9.82
N GLU A 388 -26.38 4.47 -9.71
CA GLU A 388 -26.98 3.22 -9.18
C GLU A 388 -26.84 2.03 -10.13
N ASP A 389 -26.76 2.26 -11.44
CA ASP A 389 -26.68 1.19 -12.44
C ASP A 389 -25.23 0.68 -12.68
N GLU A 390 -24.26 1.07 -11.85
CA GLU A 390 -22.83 0.70 -11.96
C GLU A 390 -22.19 0.12 -10.69
N LEU A 391 -22.94 -0.02 -9.59
CA LEU A 391 -22.58 -0.83 -8.43
C LEU A 391 -23.24 -2.21 -8.55
#